data_AF-A0A9R1S7F5-F1
#
_entry.id   AF-A0A9R1S7F5-F1
#
_cell.length_a   1.000
_cell.length_b   1.000
_cell.length_c   1.000
_cell.angle_alpha   90.00
_cell.angle_beta   90.00
_cell.angle_gamma   90.00
#
_symmetry.space_group_name_H-M   'P 1'
#
loop_
_entity.id
_entity.type
_entity.pdbx_description
1 polymer ?
#
loop_
_entity_poly.entity_id
_entity_poly.type
_entity_poly.pdbx_seq_one_letter_code
_entity_poly.pdbx_strand_id
1 'polypeptide(L)'
;MKLTCVATPGSGGGYHSPASHLLEVEGVRLLLDCPVDLSSLAAFAPVPLGPDSGDAGDLIRAVPHYWSPAAAAAAKAGGVDAVLVSSATGMLGLPFLTRLPSFANTKVYVTELAARIGKLMMGQLVEMHSEFVRYYGPDLDGSPKWMQGEKLHKLLSSLQNIVIEDEGMDLAPLMPLYSAPNLEECMRKTQTVKYGEEVCFNGMLMLKASSSGLELGNCVWSIKGPRASITYLPSTVFVSAHALDCDYNSLKENDIILFSDFSSLNVMDENNENLGENAMVCDDSLSRADGVDEDEYAQCLSKNDDIAEEIERISFICSCISDAIKSGGSVLIPIGRLGVILLILEHISETLLSSNMKVPIFMISGAAEKIISFTNAVPEWLCKPRQEKLFSREEEALFGHVELLKEGRLFLFPHLYSKGLL
;
A
#
# COMPACT_ATOMS: atom_id res chain seq x y z
N MET A 1 -9.20 -24.37 -12.33
CA MET A 1 -8.62 -23.21 -11.62
C MET A 1 -8.06 -23.70 -10.30
N LYS A 2 -6.91 -23.17 -9.87
CA LYS A 2 -6.33 -23.44 -8.56
C LYS A 2 -5.83 -22.11 -8.00
N LEU A 3 -6.21 -21.80 -6.76
CA LEU A 3 -5.75 -20.63 -6.04
C LEU A 3 -4.84 -21.09 -4.90
N THR A 4 -3.68 -20.48 -4.78
CA THR A 4 -2.76 -20.71 -3.65
C THR A 4 -2.55 -19.38 -2.94
N CYS A 5 -3.00 -19.28 -1.70
CA CYS A 5 -2.76 -18.10 -0.87
C CYS A 5 -1.27 -18.05 -0.51
N VAL A 6 -0.63 -16.93 -0.81
CA VAL A 6 0.78 -16.70 -0.49
C VAL A 6 0.81 -15.88 0.80
N ALA A 7 0.60 -16.58 1.92
CA ALA A 7 0.49 -15.92 3.22
C ALA A 7 1.81 -15.25 3.63
N THR A 8 1.71 -13.98 4.03
CA THR A 8 2.48 -13.45 5.16
C THR A 8 1.82 -14.00 6.42
N PRO A 9 2.51 -14.77 7.28
CA PRO A 9 1.93 -15.10 8.57
C PRO A 9 1.99 -13.82 9.44
N GLY A 10 1.04 -13.62 10.37
CA GLY A 10 0.77 -12.31 11.01
C GLY A 10 -0.36 -11.53 10.32
N SER A 11 -1.07 -10.63 11.03
CA SER A 11 -2.41 -10.08 10.69
C SER A 11 -2.67 -9.90 9.18
N GLY A 12 -3.85 -10.31 8.71
CA GLY A 12 -4.32 -10.22 7.33
C GLY A 12 -3.83 -8.95 6.62
N GLY A 13 -3.47 -9.11 5.35
CA GLY A 13 -2.78 -8.09 4.55
C GLY A 13 -3.35 -6.70 4.75
N GLY A 14 -2.48 -5.69 4.80
CA GLY A 14 -2.88 -4.29 4.93
C GLY A 14 -2.23 -3.46 3.83
N TYR A 15 -2.50 -2.15 3.80
CA TYR A 15 -2.00 -1.27 2.73
C TYR A 15 -0.48 -1.42 2.46
N HIS A 16 0.34 -1.54 3.51
CA HIS A 16 1.80 -1.62 3.40
C HIS A 16 2.33 -3.02 3.03
N SER A 17 1.52 -4.07 3.19
CA SER A 17 1.84 -5.45 2.81
C SER A 17 0.56 -6.12 2.32
N PRO A 18 0.09 -5.80 1.10
CA PRO A 18 -1.16 -6.33 0.57
C PRO A 18 -1.08 -7.86 0.46
N ALA A 19 -2.20 -8.56 0.55
CA ALA A 19 -2.22 -10.01 0.39
C ALA A 19 -1.80 -10.43 -1.03
N SER A 20 -1.08 -11.55 -1.16
CA SER A 20 -0.62 -12.07 -2.44
C SER A 20 -1.17 -13.47 -2.71
N HIS A 21 -1.44 -13.76 -3.99
CA HIS A 21 -2.04 -15.03 -4.39
C HIS A 21 -1.42 -15.54 -5.70
N LEU A 22 -1.18 -16.85 -5.78
CA LEU A 22 -0.83 -17.52 -7.03
C LEU A 22 -2.08 -18.18 -7.61
N LEU A 23 -2.53 -17.66 -8.74
CA LEU A 23 -3.72 -18.09 -9.47
C LEU A 23 -3.33 -18.88 -10.71
N GLU A 24 -3.73 -20.15 -10.77
CA GLU A 24 -3.62 -20.99 -11.95
C GLU A 24 -4.97 -21.06 -12.66
N VAL A 25 -5.07 -20.45 -13.85
CA VAL A 25 -6.29 -20.36 -14.63
C VAL A 25 -5.97 -20.58 -16.11
N GLU A 26 -6.74 -21.43 -16.79
CA GLU A 26 -6.52 -21.78 -18.21
C GLU A 26 -5.07 -22.21 -18.57
N GLY A 27 -4.36 -22.85 -17.65
CA GLY A 27 -2.97 -23.28 -17.85
C GLY A 27 -1.93 -22.15 -17.72
N VAL A 28 -2.36 -20.96 -17.29
CA VAL A 28 -1.51 -19.80 -17.01
C VAL A 28 -1.37 -19.62 -15.50
N ARG A 29 -0.16 -19.30 -15.04
CA ARG A 29 0.16 -18.90 -13.66
C ARG A 29 0.22 -17.38 -13.55
N LEU A 30 -0.77 -16.79 -12.88
CA LEU A 30 -0.84 -15.37 -12.56
C LEU A 30 -0.45 -15.19 -11.08
N LEU A 31 0.50 -14.31 -10.82
CA LEU A 31 0.76 -13.81 -9.47
C LEU A 31 -0.05 -12.53 -9.25
N LEU A 32 -0.91 -12.52 -8.24
CA LEU A 32 -1.68 -11.34 -7.82
C LEU A 32 -0.91 -10.67 -6.69
N ASP A 33 -0.37 -9.49 -6.97
CA ASP A 33 0.57 -8.73 -6.14
C ASP A 33 1.86 -9.46 -5.73
N CYS A 34 2.93 -8.70 -5.54
CA CYS A 34 4.23 -9.18 -5.08
C CYS A 34 4.79 -8.23 -4.01
N PRO A 35 4.20 -8.21 -2.80
CA PRO A 35 4.63 -7.34 -1.70
C PRO A 35 5.95 -7.80 -1.06
N VAL A 36 6.45 -6.95 -0.16
CA VAL A 36 7.50 -7.29 0.81
C VAL A 36 7.01 -6.89 2.17
N ASP A 37 7.12 -7.78 3.14
CA ASP A 37 6.85 -7.44 4.54
C ASP A 37 8.08 -6.78 5.16
N LEU A 38 7.90 -5.51 5.54
CA LEU A 38 8.93 -4.66 6.14
C LEU A 38 8.86 -4.64 7.66
N SER A 39 7.88 -5.29 8.30
CA SER A 39 7.71 -5.31 9.76
C SER A 39 8.95 -5.86 10.47
N SER A 40 9.60 -6.86 9.87
CA SER A 40 10.87 -7.44 10.34
C SER A 40 12.00 -6.43 10.50
N LEU A 41 11.99 -5.30 9.78
CA LEU A 41 13.07 -4.31 9.83
C LEU A 41 13.22 -3.67 11.22
N ALA A 42 12.15 -3.65 12.01
CA ALA A 42 12.19 -3.18 13.39
C ALA A 42 13.24 -3.92 14.23
N ALA A 43 13.42 -5.22 14.01
CA ALA A 43 14.42 -6.03 14.71
C ALA A 43 15.86 -5.66 14.33
N PHE A 44 16.08 -5.02 13.18
CA PHE A 44 17.41 -4.65 12.68
C PHE A 44 17.78 -3.19 12.98
N ALA A 45 16.88 -2.45 13.64
CA ALA A 45 17.11 -1.06 13.99
C ALA A 45 18.42 -0.90 14.79
N PRO A 46 19.19 0.20 14.55
CA PRO A 46 20.44 0.43 15.26
C PRO A 46 20.22 0.79 16.75
N VAL A 47 18.99 1.17 17.11
CA VAL A 47 18.57 1.53 18.46
C VAL A 47 17.22 0.88 18.78
N PRO A 48 16.91 0.60 20.06
CA PRO A 48 15.59 0.13 20.46
C PRO A 48 14.50 1.14 20.09
N LEU A 49 13.36 0.67 19.60
CA LEU A 49 12.24 1.50 19.13
C LEU A 49 11.26 1.92 20.24
N GLY A 50 11.54 1.59 21.50
CA GLY A 50 10.73 1.97 22.65
C GLY A 50 10.95 1.07 23.88
N PRO A 51 10.32 1.39 25.02
CA PRO A 51 10.42 0.58 26.24
C PRO A 51 9.89 -0.86 26.07
N ASP A 52 8.97 -1.08 25.13
CA ASP A 52 8.38 -2.39 24.84
C ASP A 52 9.11 -3.16 23.71
N SER A 53 10.14 -2.56 23.09
CA SER A 53 10.85 -3.14 21.92
C SER A 53 11.91 -4.21 22.27
N GLY A 54 11.85 -4.77 23.48
CA GLY A 54 12.87 -5.67 24.02
C GLY A 54 14.12 -4.94 24.50
N ASP A 55 15.02 -5.67 25.17
CA ASP A 55 16.31 -5.11 25.58
C ASP A 55 17.19 -4.88 24.35
N ALA A 56 18.19 -3.99 24.44
CA ALA A 56 19.14 -3.75 23.34
C ALA A 56 19.89 -5.03 22.85
N GLY A 57 19.83 -6.13 23.61
CA GLY A 57 20.33 -7.46 23.23
C GLY A 57 19.45 -8.20 22.21
N ASP A 58 18.17 -7.87 22.12
CA ASP A 58 17.20 -8.51 21.22
C ASP A 58 17.32 -8.04 19.77
N LEU A 59 17.93 -6.87 19.54
CA LEU A 59 18.19 -6.33 18.21
C LEU A 59 19.18 -7.21 17.41
N ILE A 60 18.94 -7.30 16.11
CA ILE A 60 19.79 -7.97 15.14
C ILE A 60 20.73 -6.92 14.52
N ARG A 61 21.97 -6.92 14.98
CA ARG A 61 23.03 -6.02 14.50
C ARG A 61 23.68 -6.56 13.22
N ALA A 62 22.93 -6.57 12.13
CA ALA A 62 23.36 -7.05 10.84
C ALA A 62 22.58 -6.38 9.71
N VAL A 63 22.99 -6.64 8.47
CA VAL A 63 22.20 -6.23 7.29
C VAL A 63 20.90 -7.05 7.24
N PRO A 64 19.74 -6.41 7.08
CA PRO A 64 18.45 -7.10 7.08
C PRO A 64 18.26 -7.97 5.85
N HIS A 65 17.57 -9.10 6.05
CA HIS A 65 16.91 -9.84 4.98
C HIS A 65 15.42 -9.50 4.99
N TYR A 66 14.79 -9.58 3.82
CA TYR A 66 13.43 -9.12 3.58
C TYR A 66 12.53 -10.31 3.35
N TRP A 67 11.35 -10.27 3.95
CA TRP A 67 10.36 -11.32 3.83
C TRP A 67 9.52 -11.12 2.56
N SER A 68 9.70 -11.99 1.56
CA SER A 68 8.98 -11.97 0.29
C SER A 68 8.38 -13.35 -0.06
N PRO A 69 7.23 -13.71 0.54
CA PRO A 69 6.54 -14.96 0.27
C PRO A 69 6.13 -15.12 -1.20
N ALA A 70 5.72 -14.03 -1.85
CA ALA A 70 5.27 -14.05 -3.24
C ALA A 70 6.40 -14.47 -4.19
N ALA A 71 7.62 -13.96 -3.98
CA ALA A 71 8.79 -14.34 -4.75
C ALA A 71 9.19 -15.81 -4.51
N ALA A 72 9.14 -16.28 -3.25
CA ALA A 72 9.41 -17.67 -2.92
C ALA A 72 8.36 -18.63 -3.52
N ALA A 73 7.08 -18.27 -3.48
CA ALA A 73 6.01 -19.05 -4.08
C ALA A 73 6.16 -19.14 -5.61
N ALA A 74 6.48 -18.02 -6.27
CA ALA A 74 6.79 -18.00 -7.70
C ALA A 74 7.99 -18.91 -8.03
N ALA A 75 9.05 -18.89 -7.22
CA ALA A 75 10.20 -19.77 -7.39
C ALA A 75 9.83 -21.25 -7.24
N LYS A 76 9.07 -21.59 -6.17
CA LYS A 76 8.59 -22.95 -5.89
C LYS A 76 7.66 -23.48 -6.98
N ALA A 77 6.86 -22.62 -7.59
CA ALA A 77 6.02 -22.95 -8.71
C ALA A 77 6.79 -23.12 -10.04
N GLY A 78 8.09 -22.82 -10.09
CA GLY A 78 8.90 -22.85 -11.31
C GLY A 78 8.68 -21.64 -12.22
N GLY A 79 8.30 -20.50 -11.65
CA GLY A 79 8.01 -19.24 -12.34
C GLY A 79 6.53 -18.93 -12.50
N VAL A 80 6.25 -17.72 -13.00
CA VAL A 80 4.90 -17.20 -13.28
C VAL A 80 4.87 -16.58 -14.67
N ASP A 81 3.73 -16.64 -15.32
CA ASP A 81 3.57 -16.17 -16.70
C ASP A 81 3.23 -14.66 -16.74
N ALA A 82 2.44 -14.19 -15.77
CA ALA A 82 2.22 -12.78 -15.54
C ALA A 82 2.07 -12.43 -14.06
N VAL A 83 2.31 -11.15 -13.74
CA VAL A 83 2.00 -10.55 -12.44
C VAL A 83 0.99 -9.44 -12.64
N LEU A 84 -0.11 -9.46 -11.89
CA LEU A 84 -1.11 -8.39 -11.85
C LEU A 84 -0.93 -7.65 -10.53
N VAL A 85 -0.57 -6.38 -10.61
CA VAL A 85 -0.25 -5.56 -9.44
C VAL A 85 -1.40 -4.60 -9.18
N SER A 86 -1.98 -4.65 -7.99
CA SER A 86 -3.10 -3.82 -7.58
C SER A 86 -2.69 -2.46 -7.02
N SER A 87 -1.48 -2.33 -6.49
CA SER A 87 -1.03 -1.15 -5.75
C SER A 87 0.48 -0.93 -5.84
N ALA A 88 0.95 0.28 -5.51
CA ALA A 88 2.38 0.59 -5.49
C ALA A 88 3.16 -0.28 -4.47
N THR A 89 2.55 -0.63 -3.33
CA THR A 89 3.13 -1.51 -2.31
C THR A 89 3.17 -2.97 -2.77
N GLY A 90 2.21 -3.40 -3.58
CA GLY A 90 2.20 -4.69 -4.28
C GLY A 90 3.35 -4.88 -5.27
N MET A 91 4.14 -3.84 -5.57
CA MET A 91 5.32 -3.92 -6.44
C MET A 91 6.62 -4.25 -5.71
N LEU A 92 6.67 -4.07 -4.39
CA LEU A 92 7.93 -4.00 -3.65
C LEU A 92 8.82 -5.24 -3.81
N GLY A 93 8.22 -6.41 -4.06
CA GLY A 93 8.89 -7.69 -4.19
C GLY A 93 9.15 -8.11 -5.64
N LEU A 94 8.62 -7.38 -6.64
CA LEU A 94 8.81 -7.73 -8.05
C LEU A 94 10.28 -7.88 -8.46
N PRO A 95 11.22 -7.04 -8.00
CA PRO A 95 12.60 -7.19 -8.42
C PRO A 95 13.26 -8.49 -7.93
N PHE A 96 12.73 -9.15 -6.89
CA PHE A 96 13.18 -10.49 -6.50
C PHE A 96 12.91 -11.52 -7.59
N LEU A 97 11.81 -11.38 -8.33
CA LEU A 97 11.45 -12.29 -9.42
C LEU A 97 12.48 -12.25 -10.56
N THR A 98 13.20 -11.15 -10.75
CA THR A 98 14.25 -11.03 -11.79
C THR A 98 15.41 -12.02 -11.61
N ARG A 99 15.55 -12.58 -10.41
CA ARG A 99 16.54 -13.64 -10.11
C ARG A 99 16.12 -15.00 -10.68
N LEU A 100 14.86 -15.16 -11.05
CA LEU A 100 14.33 -16.39 -11.62
C LEU A 100 14.56 -16.40 -13.14
N PRO A 101 15.13 -17.48 -13.72
CA PRO A 101 15.30 -17.59 -15.17
C PRO A 101 13.99 -17.45 -15.96
N SER A 102 12.87 -17.87 -15.35
CA SER A 102 11.53 -17.76 -15.93
C SER A 102 11.06 -16.31 -16.13
N PHE A 103 11.61 -15.35 -15.38
CA PHE A 103 11.18 -13.95 -15.43
C PHE A 103 11.39 -13.31 -16.80
N ALA A 104 12.32 -13.83 -17.60
CA ALA A 104 12.52 -13.40 -18.98
C ALA A 104 11.22 -13.47 -19.82
N ASN A 105 10.31 -14.38 -19.49
CA ASN A 105 9.02 -14.56 -20.18
C ASN A 105 7.82 -14.02 -19.40
N THR A 106 8.03 -13.56 -18.16
CA THR A 106 6.97 -12.99 -17.32
C THR A 106 6.59 -11.60 -17.82
N LYS A 107 5.28 -11.30 -17.85
CA LYS A 107 4.76 -9.95 -18.06
C LYS A 107 4.25 -9.35 -16.75
N VAL A 108 4.44 -8.06 -16.53
CA VAL A 108 3.93 -7.39 -15.32
C VAL A 108 2.91 -6.35 -15.76
N TYR A 109 1.69 -6.41 -15.24
CA TYR A 109 0.62 -5.45 -15.49
C TYR A 109 0.31 -4.67 -14.23
N VAL A 110 0.25 -3.36 -14.36
CA VAL A 110 0.04 -2.41 -13.26
C VAL A 110 -0.54 -1.13 -13.83
N THR A 111 -1.20 -0.31 -13.02
CA THR A 111 -1.61 1.02 -13.44
C THR A 111 -0.42 1.98 -13.59
N GLU A 112 -0.59 3.02 -14.41
CA GLU A 112 0.49 3.98 -14.66
C GLU A 112 0.98 4.67 -13.38
N LEU A 113 0.05 5.15 -12.54
CA LEU A 113 0.42 5.87 -11.33
C LEU A 113 1.02 4.94 -10.27
N ALA A 114 0.49 3.73 -10.08
CA ALA A 114 1.09 2.76 -9.19
C ALA A 114 2.49 2.33 -9.67
N ALA A 115 2.73 2.21 -10.98
CA ALA A 115 4.05 1.92 -11.52
C ALA A 115 5.09 3.01 -11.18
N ARG A 116 4.70 4.28 -11.31
CA ARG A 116 5.56 5.43 -11.02
C ARG A 116 5.88 5.52 -9.53
N ILE A 117 4.86 5.41 -8.67
CA ILE A 117 5.04 5.45 -7.21
C ILE A 117 5.82 4.22 -6.74
N GLY A 118 5.45 3.02 -7.19
CA GLY A 118 6.13 1.76 -6.85
C GLY A 118 7.61 1.77 -7.24
N LYS A 119 7.97 2.33 -8.41
CA LYS A 119 9.39 2.53 -8.79
C LYS A 119 10.15 3.37 -7.77
N LEU A 120 9.54 4.46 -7.27
CA LEU A 120 10.14 5.31 -6.25
C LEU A 120 10.28 4.55 -4.92
N MET A 121 9.24 3.83 -4.49
CA MET A 121 9.27 3.06 -3.25
C MET A 121 10.35 1.98 -3.26
N MET A 122 10.48 1.21 -4.35
CA MET A 122 11.56 0.23 -4.52
C MET A 122 12.95 0.89 -4.50
N GLY A 123 13.09 2.07 -5.10
CA GLY A 123 14.34 2.84 -5.07
C GLY A 123 14.71 3.31 -3.66
N GLN A 124 13.74 3.81 -2.89
CA GLN A 124 13.94 4.20 -1.50
C GLN A 124 14.28 3.01 -0.60
N LEU A 125 13.71 1.84 -0.88
CA LEU A 125 14.05 0.61 -0.16
C LEU A 125 15.53 0.22 -0.39
N VAL A 126 16.02 0.33 -1.63
CA VAL A 126 17.44 0.11 -1.96
C VAL A 126 18.34 1.15 -1.28
N GLU A 127 17.94 2.42 -1.24
CA GLU A 127 18.67 3.48 -0.56
C GLU A 127 18.76 3.23 0.95
N MET A 128 17.63 2.95 1.61
CA MET A 128 17.58 2.60 3.04
C MET A 128 18.44 1.37 3.36
N HIS A 129 18.40 0.35 2.50
CA HIS A 129 19.27 -0.83 2.66
C HIS A 129 20.76 -0.48 2.56
N SER A 130 21.13 0.47 1.69
CA SER A 130 22.51 0.93 1.58
C SER A 130 23.03 1.59 2.86
N GLU A 131 22.14 2.23 3.65
CA GLU A 131 22.49 2.77 4.96
C GLU A 131 22.80 1.65 5.96
N PHE A 132 22.01 0.57 5.97
CA PHE A 132 22.32 -0.63 6.77
C PHE A 132 23.66 -1.25 6.39
N VAL A 133 23.94 -1.40 5.09
CA VAL A 133 25.22 -1.93 4.58
C VAL A 133 26.38 -1.02 4.98
N ARG A 134 26.21 0.30 4.90
CA ARG A 134 27.23 1.27 5.32
C ARG A 134 27.53 1.19 6.82
N TYR A 135 26.50 0.94 7.62
CA TYR A 135 26.62 0.91 9.08
C TYR A 135 27.17 -0.42 9.60
N TYR A 136 26.63 -1.56 9.13
CA TYR A 136 26.99 -2.90 9.61
C TYR A 136 28.09 -3.58 8.78
N GLY A 137 28.41 -3.06 7.59
CA GLY A 137 29.26 -3.72 6.61
C GLY A 137 28.46 -4.68 5.70
N PRO A 138 29.01 -5.05 4.54
CA PRO A 138 28.35 -6.01 3.65
C PRO A 138 28.31 -7.40 4.30
N ASP A 139 27.28 -8.18 3.97
CA ASP A 139 27.27 -9.60 4.29
C ASP A 139 28.43 -10.28 3.55
N LEU A 140 29.33 -10.90 4.31
CA LEU A 140 30.41 -11.72 3.76
C LEU A 140 29.85 -13.07 3.29
N ASP A 141 30.54 -13.73 2.36
CA ASP A 141 30.10 -15.02 1.79
C ASP A 141 29.71 -16.05 2.86
N GLY A 142 28.42 -16.38 2.91
CA GLY A 142 27.82 -17.35 3.84
C GLY A 142 26.43 -16.94 4.33
N SER A 143 25.71 -17.85 5.00
CA SER A 143 24.47 -17.49 5.72
C SER A 143 24.82 -16.56 6.89
N PRO A 144 24.15 -15.41 7.07
CA PRO A 144 24.37 -14.55 8.22
C PRO A 144 24.27 -15.31 9.55
N LYS A 145 25.18 -15.05 10.49
CA LYS A 145 25.21 -15.75 11.78
C LYS A 145 23.91 -15.61 12.58
N TRP A 146 23.18 -14.51 12.38
CA TRP A 146 21.91 -14.26 13.06
C TRP A 146 20.78 -15.16 12.56
N MET A 147 20.91 -15.74 11.35
CA MET A 147 19.98 -16.73 10.80
C MET A 147 20.15 -18.13 11.44
N GLN A 148 20.88 -18.22 12.55
CA GLN A 148 21.06 -19.44 13.33
C GLN A 148 20.65 -19.17 14.78
N GLY A 149 19.86 -20.07 15.37
CA GLY A 149 19.52 -20.04 16.79
C GLY A 149 18.42 -19.04 17.18
N GLU A 150 18.48 -18.54 18.41
CA GLU A 150 17.39 -17.83 19.09
C GLU A 150 16.94 -16.53 18.42
N LYS A 151 17.87 -15.80 17.77
CA LYS A 151 17.52 -14.54 17.08
C LYS A 151 16.62 -14.75 15.89
N LEU A 152 16.86 -15.82 15.11
CA LEU A 152 15.98 -16.21 14.02
C LEU A 152 14.60 -16.61 14.56
N HIS A 153 14.54 -17.41 15.62
CA HIS A 153 13.27 -17.79 16.24
C HIS A 153 12.47 -16.58 16.73
N LYS A 154 13.12 -15.62 17.41
CA LYS A 154 12.46 -14.37 17.84
C LYS A 154 11.91 -13.57 16.65
N LEU A 155 12.71 -13.40 15.59
CA LEU A 155 12.28 -12.71 14.39
C LEU A 155 11.07 -13.39 13.74
N LEU A 156 11.12 -14.72 13.61
CA LEU A 156 10.03 -15.50 13.04
C LEU A 156 8.77 -15.44 13.92
N SER A 157 8.89 -15.46 15.25
CA SER A 157 7.75 -15.28 16.14
C SER A 157 7.10 -13.90 15.97
N SER A 158 7.90 -12.85 15.80
CA SER A 158 7.40 -11.48 15.52
C SER A 158 6.76 -11.35 14.14
N LEU A 159 7.30 -12.05 13.14
CA LEU A 159 6.71 -12.09 11.81
C LEU A 159 5.41 -12.89 11.81
N GLN A 160 5.36 -14.06 12.45
CA GLN A 160 4.41 -15.09 12.06
C GLN A 160 3.17 -15.23 12.94
N ASN A 161 3.14 -14.81 14.21
CA ASN A 161 2.06 -15.16 15.17
C ASN A 161 1.66 -16.67 15.14
N ILE A 162 2.52 -17.55 14.62
CA ILE A 162 2.26 -18.99 14.45
C ILE A 162 2.89 -19.74 15.63
N VAL A 163 2.12 -20.67 16.20
CA VAL A 163 2.63 -21.73 17.07
C VAL A 163 3.52 -22.64 16.21
N ILE A 164 4.83 -22.61 16.49
CA ILE A 164 5.84 -23.43 15.82
C ILE A 164 5.60 -24.89 16.21
N GLU A 165 4.96 -25.67 15.34
CA GLU A 165 5.07 -27.12 15.38
C GLU A 165 6.35 -27.55 14.64
N ASP A 166 7.00 -28.59 15.14
CA ASP A 166 8.38 -29.05 14.92
C ASP A 166 8.75 -29.47 13.46
N GLU A 167 7.96 -29.06 12.45
CA GLU A 167 8.29 -29.26 11.05
C GLU A 167 9.18 -28.11 10.54
N GLY A 168 10.28 -28.48 9.87
CA GLY A 168 11.36 -27.56 9.49
C GLY A 168 10.88 -26.26 8.83
N MET A 169 11.35 -25.13 9.36
CA MET A 169 11.01 -23.78 8.90
C MET A 169 11.41 -23.52 7.45
N ASP A 170 10.45 -23.12 6.61
CA ASP A 170 10.73 -22.64 5.25
C ASP A 170 11.28 -21.21 5.29
N LEU A 171 12.61 -21.09 5.17
CA LEU A 171 13.30 -19.81 5.12
C LEU A 171 13.42 -19.24 3.69
N ALA A 172 12.88 -19.92 2.67
CA ALA A 172 12.95 -19.44 1.29
C ALA A 172 12.39 -18.02 1.07
N PRO A 173 11.33 -17.56 1.78
CA PRO A 173 10.85 -16.19 1.68
C PRO A 173 11.81 -15.13 2.22
N LEU A 174 12.77 -15.49 3.07
CA LEU A 174 13.72 -14.56 3.69
C LEU A 174 14.92 -14.34 2.76
N MET A 175 14.94 -13.21 2.05
CA MET A 175 15.88 -12.95 0.96
C MET A 175 16.74 -11.70 1.20
N PRO A 176 18.02 -11.68 0.79
CA PRO A 176 18.80 -10.43 0.75
C PRO A 176 18.17 -9.49 -0.29
N LEU A 177 18.20 -8.17 -0.03
CA LEU A 177 17.54 -7.19 -0.91
C LEU A 177 18.05 -7.27 -2.35
N TYR A 178 17.17 -6.99 -3.30
CA TYR A 178 17.53 -6.80 -4.70
C TYR A 178 18.39 -5.55 -4.92
N SER A 179 19.06 -5.51 -6.07
CA SER A 179 19.94 -4.41 -6.47
C SER A 179 19.25 -3.44 -7.43
N ALA A 180 19.84 -2.26 -7.67
CA ALA A 180 19.34 -1.30 -8.66
C ALA A 180 19.21 -1.89 -10.08
N PRO A 181 20.14 -2.73 -10.59
CA PRO A 181 19.94 -3.45 -11.85
C PRO A 181 18.69 -4.35 -11.87
N ASN A 182 18.37 -5.03 -10.76
CA ASN A 182 17.15 -5.84 -10.67
C ASN A 182 15.90 -4.96 -10.77
N LEU A 183 15.91 -3.78 -10.12
CA LEU A 183 14.82 -2.82 -10.20
C LEU A 183 14.62 -2.36 -11.66
N GLU A 184 15.68 -1.96 -12.36
CA GLU A 184 15.56 -1.49 -13.74
C GLU A 184 15.10 -2.60 -14.71
N GLU A 185 15.58 -3.83 -14.55
CA GLU A 185 15.10 -4.97 -15.35
C GLU A 185 13.62 -5.28 -15.09
N CYS A 186 13.20 -5.22 -13.82
CA CYS A 186 11.80 -5.36 -13.45
C CYS A 186 10.94 -4.30 -14.15
N MET A 187 11.32 -3.02 -14.03
CA MET A 187 10.56 -1.90 -14.60
C MET A 187 10.51 -1.95 -16.14
N ARG A 188 11.53 -2.51 -16.80
CA ARG A 188 11.54 -2.72 -18.26
C ARG A 188 10.47 -3.72 -18.72
N LYS A 189 10.07 -4.65 -17.85
CA LYS A 189 9.02 -5.67 -18.10
C LYS A 189 7.62 -5.22 -17.68
N THR A 190 7.53 -4.10 -16.97
CA THR A 190 6.29 -3.50 -16.52
C THR A 190 5.53 -2.86 -17.68
N GLN A 191 4.32 -3.34 -17.92
CA GLN A 191 3.35 -2.77 -18.84
C GLN A 191 2.29 -2.02 -18.02
N THR A 192 2.17 -0.72 -18.29
CA THR A 192 1.15 0.12 -17.67
C THR A 192 -0.21 -0.06 -18.35
N VAL A 193 -1.28 -0.07 -17.57
CA VAL A 193 -2.67 -0.18 -18.02
C VAL A 193 -3.46 0.99 -17.43
N LYS A 194 -4.34 1.62 -18.21
CA LYS A 194 -5.22 2.68 -17.72
C LYS A 194 -6.47 2.08 -17.07
N TYR A 195 -7.15 2.87 -16.23
CA TYR A 195 -8.48 2.48 -15.77
C TYR A 195 -9.43 2.29 -16.97
N GLY A 196 -10.17 1.19 -16.96
CA GLY A 196 -11.09 0.82 -18.02
C GLY A 196 -10.43 0.19 -19.26
N GLU A 197 -9.09 0.22 -19.38
CA GLU A 197 -8.38 -0.39 -20.50
C GLU A 197 -8.41 -1.92 -20.38
N GLU A 198 -8.78 -2.59 -21.47
CA GLU A 198 -8.77 -4.03 -21.56
C GLU A 198 -7.55 -4.52 -22.36
N VAL A 199 -6.76 -5.39 -21.74
CA VAL A 199 -5.54 -5.94 -22.32
C VAL A 199 -5.66 -7.46 -22.45
N CYS A 200 -5.40 -7.97 -23.64
CA CYS A 200 -5.42 -9.41 -23.89
C CYS A 200 -4.06 -10.05 -23.56
N PHE A 201 -4.05 -11.01 -22.64
CA PHE A 201 -2.91 -11.86 -22.34
C PHE A 201 -3.03 -13.22 -23.05
N ASN A 202 -2.02 -13.55 -23.85
CA ASN A 202 -1.90 -14.79 -24.62
C ASN A 202 -3.12 -15.16 -25.49
N GLY A 203 -3.92 -14.17 -25.90
CA GLY A 203 -5.11 -14.40 -26.73
C GLY A 203 -6.28 -15.08 -26.00
N MET A 204 -6.18 -15.25 -24.68
CA MET A 204 -7.07 -16.12 -23.90
C MET A 204 -7.67 -15.43 -22.68
N LEU A 205 -6.88 -14.59 -21.99
CA LEU A 205 -7.33 -13.88 -20.81
C LEU A 205 -7.47 -12.39 -21.13
N MET A 206 -8.63 -11.82 -20.88
CA MET A 206 -8.85 -10.38 -20.93
C MET A 206 -8.66 -9.81 -19.52
N LEU A 207 -7.73 -8.87 -19.39
CA LEU A 207 -7.36 -8.22 -18.14
C LEU A 207 -7.85 -6.78 -18.18
N LYS A 208 -8.54 -6.33 -17.14
CA LYS A 208 -9.02 -4.96 -17.02
C LYS A 208 -8.73 -4.42 -15.63
N ALA A 209 -8.18 -3.20 -15.56
CA ALA A 209 -7.98 -2.49 -14.30
C ALA A 209 -9.12 -1.48 -14.10
N SER A 210 -9.75 -1.50 -12.94
CA SER A 210 -10.74 -0.50 -12.48
C SER A 210 -10.25 0.14 -11.18
N SER A 211 -10.67 1.36 -10.86
CA SER A 211 -10.22 2.02 -9.61
C SER A 211 -10.68 1.24 -8.38
N SER A 212 -9.84 1.18 -7.33
CA SER A 212 -10.24 0.66 -6.01
C SER A 212 -10.65 1.75 -5.02
N GLY A 213 -10.52 3.03 -5.37
CA GLY A 213 -10.87 4.17 -4.51
C GLY A 213 -10.00 4.38 -3.26
N LEU A 214 -9.20 3.40 -2.85
CA LEU A 214 -8.41 3.49 -1.63
C LEU A 214 -7.24 4.48 -1.73
N GLU A 215 -6.55 4.50 -2.87
CA GLU A 215 -5.34 5.30 -3.07
C GLU A 215 -5.11 5.57 -4.55
N LEU A 216 -4.34 6.61 -4.83
CA LEU A 216 -3.96 7.02 -6.18
C LEU A 216 -3.25 5.90 -6.95
N GLY A 217 -3.87 5.44 -8.04
CA GLY A 217 -3.34 4.36 -8.87
C GLY A 217 -3.76 2.95 -8.44
N ASN A 218 -4.37 2.76 -7.27
CA ASN A 218 -4.76 1.43 -6.84
C ASN A 218 -5.93 0.90 -7.68
N CYS A 219 -5.88 -0.38 -8.04
CA CYS A 219 -6.87 -0.98 -8.93
C CYS A 219 -7.39 -2.34 -8.49
N VAL A 220 -8.64 -2.59 -8.86
CA VAL A 220 -9.30 -3.89 -8.91
C VAL A 220 -9.01 -4.52 -10.28
N TRP A 221 -8.62 -5.80 -10.30
CA TRP A 221 -8.37 -6.53 -11.55
C TRP A 221 -9.55 -7.42 -11.91
N SER A 222 -10.11 -7.23 -13.10
CA SER A 222 -11.02 -8.20 -13.72
C SER A 222 -10.24 -9.07 -14.70
N ILE A 223 -10.36 -10.39 -14.54
CA ILE A 223 -9.65 -11.43 -15.28
C ILE A 223 -10.72 -12.31 -15.93
N LYS A 224 -10.99 -12.09 -17.22
CA LYS A 224 -12.00 -12.83 -17.96
C LYS A 224 -11.34 -13.86 -18.87
N GLY A 225 -11.57 -15.14 -18.58
CA GLY A 225 -11.18 -16.26 -19.44
C GLY A 225 -12.39 -16.88 -20.16
N PRO A 226 -12.18 -17.91 -20.99
CA PRO A 226 -13.26 -18.56 -21.75
C PRO A 226 -14.26 -19.34 -20.88
N ARG A 227 -13.85 -19.79 -19.68
CA ARG A 227 -14.65 -20.63 -18.79
C ARG A 227 -15.07 -19.96 -17.50
N ALA A 228 -14.39 -18.89 -17.11
CA ALA A 228 -14.64 -18.19 -15.85
C ALA A 228 -14.19 -16.73 -15.93
N SER A 229 -14.94 -15.85 -15.28
CA SER A 229 -14.54 -14.49 -14.94
C SER A 229 -14.20 -14.39 -13.45
N ILE A 230 -13.08 -13.74 -13.15
CA ILE A 230 -12.57 -13.58 -11.79
C ILE A 230 -12.31 -12.09 -11.55
N THR A 231 -12.82 -11.57 -10.44
CA THR A 231 -12.43 -10.25 -9.95
C THR A 231 -11.53 -10.40 -8.72
N TYR A 232 -10.33 -9.85 -8.79
CA TYR A 232 -9.44 -9.72 -7.65
C TYR A 232 -9.66 -8.37 -7.00
N LEU A 233 -10.27 -8.39 -5.81
CA LEU A 233 -10.65 -7.24 -5.03
C LEU A 233 -9.66 -7.04 -3.87
N PRO A 234 -8.67 -6.13 -4.03
CA PRO A 234 -7.80 -5.72 -2.94
C PRO A 234 -8.53 -4.80 -1.96
N SER A 235 -7.81 -4.26 -0.98
CA SER A 235 -8.27 -3.16 -0.13
C SER A 235 -8.90 -2.04 -0.97
N THR A 236 -10.18 -1.79 -0.76
CA THR A 236 -11.04 -0.95 -1.61
C THR A 236 -11.90 -0.04 -0.75
N VAL A 237 -12.11 1.19 -1.19
CA VAL A 237 -13.06 2.13 -0.60
C VAL A 237 -13.99 2.59 -1.72
N PHE A 238 -15.31 2.59 -1.49
CA PHE A 238 -16.25 2.91 -2.56
C PHE A 238 -16.21 4.38 -2.97
N VAL A 239 -16.12 5.28 -1.99
CA VAL A 239 -16.10 6.73 -2.20
C VAL A 239 -14.87 7.34 -1.57
N SER A 240 -14.13 8.16 -2.30
CA SER A 240 -12.82 8.65 -1.86
C SER A 240 -12.73 10.18 -1.82
N ALA A 241 -12.09 10.73 -0.79
CA ALA A 241 -11.81 12.16 -0.69
C ALA A 241 -10.67 12.64 -1.60
N HIS A 242 -9.90 11.73 -2.21
CA HIS A 242 -8.70 12.08 -2.98
C HIS A 242 -8.49 11.26 -4.26
N ALA A 243 -8.84 9.98 -4.27
CA ALA A 243 -8.66 9.09 -5.43
C ALA A 243 -9.96 8.94 -6.23
N LEU A 244 -9.89 8.42 -7.45
CA LEU A 244 -11.09 8.10 -8.23
C LEU A 244 -11.91 7.02 -7.51
N ASP A 245 -13.22 7.22 -7.36
CA ASP A 245 -14.13 6.27 -6.70
C ASP A 245 -14.05 4.86 -7.29
N CYS A 246 -14.36 3.86 -6.47
CA CYS A 246 -14.36 2.47 -6.92
C CYS A 246 -15.45 2.24 -7.97
N ASP A 247 -15.08 1.61 -9.08
CA ASP A 247 -16.03 1.18 -10.10
C ASP A 247 -16.66 -0.15 -9.69
N TYR A 248 -17.67 -0.10 -8.82
CA TYR A 248 -18.38 -1.30 -8.34
C TYR A 248 -19.10 -2.07 -9.45
N ASN A 249 -19.36 -1.45 -10.62
CA ASN A 249 -19.90 -2.18 -11.76
C ASN A 249 -18.92 -3.25 -12.27
N SER A 250 -17.62 -3.10 -12.00
CA SER A 250 -16.61 -4.13 -12.27
C SER A 250 -16.85 -5.44 -11.47
N LEU A 251 -17.67 -5.40 -10.42
CA LEU A 251 -18.03 -6.56 -9.59
C LEU A 251 -19.24 -7.33 -10.12
N LYS A 252 -20.08 -6.70 -10.95
CA LYS A 252 -21.26 -7.36 -11.53
C LYS A 252 -20.85 -8.47 -12.51
N GLU A 253 -21.66 -9.52 -12.58
CA GLU A 253 -21.54 -10.60 -13.58
C GLU A 253 -20.20 -11.37 -13.57
N ASN A 254 -19.53 -11.47 -12.41
CA ASN A 254 -18.32 -12.28 -12.26
C ASN A 254 -18.64 -13.64 -11.64
N ASP A 255 -18.01 -14.70 -12.13
CA ASP A 255 -18.18 -16.06 -11.57
C ASP A 255 -17.53 -16.18 -10.19
N ILE A 256 -16.40 -15.49 -9.98
CA ILE A 256 -15.61 -15.55 -8.75
C ILE A 256 -15.15 -14.14 -8.35
N ILE A 257 -15.31 -13.79 -7.07
CA ILE A 257 -14.71 -12.59 -6.47
C ILE A 257 -13.73 -13.04 -5.39
N LEU A 258 -12.46 -12.67 -5.55
CA LEU A 258 -11.38 -12.93 -4.60
C LEU A 258 -11.16 -11.69 -3.73
N PHE A 259 -11.66 -11.72 -2.51
CA PHE A 259 -11.41 -10.69 -1.51
C PHE A 259 -10.05 -10.92 -0.86
N SER A 260 -9.17 -9.92 -0.90
CA SER A 260 -7.81 -10.06 -0.41
C SER A 260 -7.54 -9.37 0.93
N ASP A 261 -8.37 -8.42 1.34
CA ASP A 261 -8.22 -7.65 2.58
C ASP A 261 -9.60 -7.23 3.10
N PHE A 262 -9.74 -7.20 4.42
CA PHE A 262 -10.89 -6.70 5.15
C PHE A 262 -10.41 -5.89 6.35
N SER A 263 -10.72 -4.59 6.38
CA SER A 263 -10.70 -3.82 7.62
C SER A 263 -12.09 -3.87 8.24
N SER A 264 -12.23 -4.35 9.48
CA SER A 264 -13.48 -4.20 10.22
C SER A 264 -13.71 -2.72 10.52
N LEU A 265 -14.90 -2.20 10.18
CA LEU A 265 -15.31 -0.83 10.48
C LEU A 265 -15.44 -0.54 12.00
N ASN A 266 -15.26 -1.54 12.87
CA ASN A 266 -15.53 -1.45 14.31
C ASN A 266 -14.37 -2.01 15.16
N VAL A 267 -13.29 -1.25 15.31
CA VAL A 267 -12.39 -1.41 16.48
C VAL A 267 -12.15 -0.03 17.09
N MET A 268 -13.24 0.54 17.62
CA MET A 268 -13.14 1.49 18.73
C MET A 268 -13.68 0.77 19.97
N ASP A 269 -12.78 0.61 20.95
CA ASP A 269 -12.98 0.14 22.33
C ASP A 269 -13.43 -1.32 22.58
N GLU A 270 -12.45 -2.19 22.87
CA GLU A 270 -12.65 -3.35 23.78
C GLU A 270 -12.70 -2.94 25.28
N ASN A 271 -12.64 -1.63 25.60
CA ASN A 271 -12.59 -1.16 26.99
C ASN A 271 -13.80 -0.32 27.45
N ASN A 272 -14.89 -0.26 26.68
CA ASN A 272 -16.13 0.40 27.11
C ASN A 272 -17.26 -0.62 27.32
N GLU A 273 -17.29 -1.27 28.48
CA GLU A 273 -18.42 -2.12 28.94
C GLU A 273 -19.71 -1.32 29.23
N ASN A 274 -19.86 -0.10 28.74
CA ASN A 274 -21.09 0.68 28.90
C ASN A 274 -21.28 1.66 27.76
N LEU A 275 -21.83 1.21 26.63
CA LEU A 275 -22.78 2.01 25.85
C LEU A 275 -23.65 1.07 25.00
N GLY A 276 -24.96 1.31 25.04
CA GLY A 276 -26.00 0.35 24.72
C GLY A 276 -26.00 -0.22 23.30
N GLU A 277 -26.66 -1.37 23.20
CA GLU A 277 -27.11 -2.06 21.99
C GLU A 277 -27.71 -1.08 20.97
N ASN A 278 -26.87 -0.52 20.11
CA ASN A 278 -27.24 0.05 18.81
C ASN A 278 -26.07 -0.24 17.85
N ALA A 279 -25.64 -1.51 17.82
CA ALA A 279 -24.90 -2.01 16.69
C ALA A 279 -25.82 -1.90 15.47
N MET A 280 -25.39 -1.12 14.49
CA MET A 280 -26.06 -0.84 13.23
C MET A 280 -26.39 -2.16 12.52
N VAL A 281 -27.57 -2.68 12.80
CA VAL A 281 -28.24 -3.66 11.95
C VAL A 281 -28.51 -2.89 10.67
N CYS A 282 -27.78 -3.21 9.60
CA CYS A 282 -28.27 -2.92 8.26
C CYS A 282 -29.70 -3.47 8.23
N ASP A 283 -30.67 -2.57 8.17
CA ASP A 283 -32.09 -2.89 8.21
C ASP A 283 -32.37 -4.02 7.21
N ASP A 284 -32.70 -5.20 7.74
CA ASP A 284 -33.04 -6.44 7.01
C ASP A 284 -34.39 -6.31 6.26
N SER A 285 -34.89 -5.09 6.14
CA SER A 285 -36.15 -4.73 5.50
C SER A 285 -36.09 -4.65 3.97
N LEU A 286 -34.94 -4.91 3.33
CA LEU A 286 -34.85 -5.09 1.87
C LEU A 286 -34.98 -6.56 1.43
N SER A 287 -35.73 -7.35 2.19
CA SER A 287 -36.20 -8.65 1.72
C SER A 287 -37.28 -8.46 0.64
N ARG A 288 -36.84 -8.62 -0.62
CA ARG A 288 -37.65 -9.03 -1.78
C ARG A 288 -38.89 -8.16 -2.07
N ALA A 289 -38.64 -6.95 -2.56
CA ALA A 289 -39.58 -6.29 -3.45
C ALA A 289 -39.06 -6.40 -4.89
N ASP A 290 -39.80 -7.13 -5.74
CA ASP A 290 -39.59 -7.10 -7.20
C ASP A 290 -39.73 -5.64 -7.67
N GLY A 291 -38.63 -5.04 -8.12
CA GLY A 291 -38.63 -3.73 -8.77
C GLY A 291 -37.93 -2.57 -8.06
N VAL A 292 -36.93 -2.82 -7.19
CA VAL A 292 -36.02 -1.75 -6.74
C VAL A 292 -35.04 -1.41 -7.87
N ASP A 293 -34.94 -0.14 -8.23
CA ASP A 293 -34.07 0.34 -9.32
C ASP A 293 -32.59 0.08 -8.97
N GLU A 294 -31.79 -0.41 -9.91
CA GLU A 294 -30.37 -0.72 -9.65
C GLU A 294 -29.58 0.52 -9.20
N ASP A 295 -30.06 1.70 -9.60
CA ASP A 295 -29.51 3.01 -9.23
C ASP A 295 -29.76 3.36 -7.75
N GLU A 296 -30.84 2.87 -7.12
CA GLU A 296 -31.13 3.08 -5.68
C GLU A 296 -30.23 2.22 -4.78
N TYR A 297 -29.89 0.99 -5.20
CA TYR A 297 -28.98 0.13 -4.44
C TYR A 297 -27.53 0.64 -4.50
N ALA A 298 -27.12 1.18 -5.65
CA ALA A 298 -25.84 1.86 -5.82
C ALA A 298 -25.69 3.09 -4.91
N GLN A 299 -26.75 3.89 -4.76
CA GLN A 299 -26.77 5.05 -3.87
C GLN A 299 -26.59 4.68 -2.39
N CYS A 300 -26.97 3.45 -1.99
CA CYS A 300 -26.82 2.97 -0.61
C CYS A 300 -25.38 2.57 -0.27
N LEU A 301 -24.61 2.10 -1.26
CA LEU A 301 -23.17 1.80 -1.15
C LEU A 301 -22.28 3.04 -1.29
N SER A 302 -22.82 4.14 -1.82
CA SER A 302 -22.12 5.41 -2.04
C SER A 302 -22.51 6.49 -1.03
N LYS A 303 -22.92 6.11 0.20
CA LYS A 303 -23.29 7.11 1.21
C LYS A 303 -22.06 7.98 1.53
N ASN A 304 -22.28 9.30 1.58
CA ASN A 304 -21.25 10.29 1.96
C ASN A 304 -20.68 10.09 3.38
N ASP A 305 -21.25 9.16 4.14
CA ASP A 305 -20.84 8.82 5.50
C ASP A 305 -19.36 8.39 5.55
N ASP A 306 -18.88 7.62 4.57
CA ASP A 306 -17.47 7.16 4.52
C ASP A 306 -16.48 8.32 4.36
N ILE A 307 -16.78 9.27 3.45
CA ILE A 307 -15.95 10.48 3.28
C ILE A 307 -16.00 11.33 4.54
N ALA A 308 -17.19 11.53 5.11
CA ALA A 308 -17.37 12.34 6.31
C ALA A 308 -16.57 11.78 7.48
N GLU A 309 -16.55 10.47 7.65
CA GLU A 309 -15.79 9.77 8.68
C GLU A 309 -14.27 9.90 8.46
N GLU A 310 -13.78 9.77 7.21
CA GLU A 310 -12.37 10.01 6.89
C GLU A 310 -11.97 11.47 7.21
N ILE A 311 -12.78 12.45 6.81
CA ILE A 311 -12.56 13.87 7.09
C ILE A 311 -12.59 14.16 8.60
N GLU A 312 -13.49 13.53 9.36
CA GLU A 312 -13.55 13.66 10.81
C GLU A 312 -12.27 13.16 11.48
N ARG A 313 -11.76 11.99 11.06
CA ARG A 313 -10.47 11.45 11.54
C ARG A 313 -9.30 12.38 11.22
N ILE A 314 -9.25 12.93 10.00
CA ILE A 314 -8.23 13.91 9.61
C ILE A 314 -8.33 15.19 10.44
N SER A 315 -9.55 15.67 10.69
CA SER A 315 -9.83 16.85 11.51
C SER A 315 -9.39 16.64 12.96
N PHE A 316 -9.63 15.44 13.52
CA PHE A 316 -9.12 15.06 14.83
C PHE A 316 -7.59 15.06 14.88
N ILE A 317 -6.91 14.49 13.87
CA ILE A 317 -5.44 14.55 13.78
C ILE A 317 -4.96 16.01 13.76
N CYS A 318 -5.62 16.88 12.98
CA CYS A 318 -5.27 18.31 12.89
C CYS A 318 -5.46 19.06 14.21
N SER A 319 -6.47 18.70 15.01
CA SER A 319 -6.66 19.28 16.35
C SER A 319 -5.53 18.87 17.30
N CYS A 320 -5.14 17.59 17.31
CA CYS A 320 -3.99 17.11 18.08
C CYS A 320 -2.68 17.82 17.68
N ILE A 321 -2.44 18.01 16.38
CA ILE A 321 -1.28 18.75 15.88
C ILE A 321 -1.29 20.18 16.44
N SER A 322 -2.43 20.85 16.37
CA SER A 322 -2.59 22.23 16.83
C SER A 322 -2.32 22.37 18.32
N ASP A 323 -2.82 21.44 19.14
CA ASP A 323 -2.65 21.46 20.60
C ASP A 323 -1.19 21.20 21.00
N ALA A 324 -0.51 20.29 20.31
CA ALA A 324 0.92 20.03 20.51
C ALA A 324 1.75 21.29 20.20
N ILE A 325 1.47 21.98 19.09
CA ILE A 325 2.19 23.20 18.71
C ILE A 325 1.88 24.35 19.69
N LYS A 326 0.61 24.52 20.11
CA LYS A 326 0.23 25.54 21.11
C LYS A 326 0.95 25.34 22.44
N SER A 327 1.27 24.10 22.77
CA SER A 327 2.06 23.72 23.96
C SER A 327 3.58 23.93 23.77
N GLY A 328 4.03 24.44 22.63
CA GLY A 328 5.45 24.64 22.31
C GLY A 328 6.17 23.37 21.83
N GLY A 329 5.43 22.32 21.50
CA GLY A 329 5.97 21.05 21.02
C GLY A 329 6.24 21.01 19.50
N SER A 330 6.79 19.89 19.05
CA SER A 330 6.94 19.53 17.63
C SER A 330 6.17 18.25 17.34
N VAL A 331 5.73 18.06 16.09
CA VAL A 331 4.96 16.88 15.68
C VAL A 331 5.71 16.11 14.59
N LEU A 332 5.80 14.79 14.77
CA LEU A 332 6.34 13.85 13.80
C LEU A 332 5.22 12.89 13.37
N ILE A 333 4.97 12.79 12.06
CA ILE A 333 3.93 11.93 11.49
C ILE A 333 4.60 10.91 10.57
N PRO A 334 4.83 9.66 11.01
CA PRO A 334 5.26 8.59 10.13
C PRO A 334 4.07 8.14 9.26
N ILE A 335 4.14 8.38 7.95
CA ILE A 335 3.04 8.12 7.03
C ILE A 335 3.58 7.71 5.66
N GLY A 336 2.94 6.71 5.05
CA GLY A 336 3.33 6.17 3.73
C GLY A 336 2.20 6.14 2.70
N ARG A 337 1.07 6.80 2.98
CA ARG A 337 -0.10 6.88 2.09
C ARG A 337 -0.21 8.25 1.47
N LEU A 338 -0.03 8.36 0.17
CA LEU A 338 0.06 9.63 -0.54
C LEU A 338 -1.23 10.46 -0.38
N GLY A 339 -2.40 9.86 -0.61
CA GLY A 339 -3.69 10.50 -0.46
C GLY A 339 -3.91 11.10 0.91
N VAL A 340 -3.61 10.32 1.95
CA VAL A 340 -3.73 10.77 3.34
C VAL A 340 -2.74 11.91 3.64
N ILE A 341 -1.50 11.85 3.13
CA ILE A 341 -0.54 12.96 3.24
C ILE A 341 -1.13 14.25 2.63
N LEU A 342 -1.73 14.16 1.45
CA LEU A 342 -2.30 15.31 0.76
C LEU A 342 -3.48 15.90 1.52
N LEU A 343 -4.35 15.05 2.07
CA LEU A 343 -5.49 15.48 2.90
C LEU A 343 -5.02 16.15 4.19
N ILE A 344 -4.04 15.58 4.89
CA ILE A 344 -3.46 16.19 6.11
C ILE A 344 -2.86 17.55 5.78
N LEU A 345 -2.08 17.68 4.71
CA LEU A 345 -1.47 18.94 4.30
C LEU A 345 -2.52 20.02 3.97
N GLU A 346 -3.63 19.63 3.34
CA GLU A 346 -4.74 20.53 3.04
C GLU A 346 -5.44 21.00 4.32
N HIS A 347 -5.89 20.09 5.18
CA HIS A 347 -6.63 20.43 6.41
C HIS A 347 -5.76 21.15 7.44
N ILE A 348 -4.48 20.79 7.58
CA ILE A 348 -3.60 21.48 8.51
C ILE A 348 -3.30 22.91 8.05
N SER A 349 -3.27 23.17 6.73
CA SER A 349 -3.13 24.52 6.20
C SER A 349 -4.27 25.42 6.68
N GLU A 350 -5.51 24.97 6.51
CA GLU A 350 -6.73 25.67 6.94
C GLU A 350 -6.76 25.87 8.47
N THR A 351 -6.37 24.85 9.23
CA THR A 351 -6.33 24.89 10.70
C THR A 351 -5.30 25.89 11.21
N LEU A 352 -4.11 25.92 10.60
CA LEU A 352 -3.05 26.85 10.98
C LEU A 352 -3.39 28.29 10.58
N LEU A 353 -4.04 28.49 9.43
CA LEU A 353 -4.50 29.81 8.98
C LEU A 353 -5.57 30.38 9.92
N SER A 354 -6.59 29.59 10.28
CA SER A 354 -7.64 30.00 11.21
C SER A 354 -7.12 30.31 12.61
N SER A 355 -6.07 29.59 13.05
CA SER A 355 -5.40 29.82 14.34
C SER A 355 -4.30 30.90 14.29
N ASN A 356 -4.04 31.51 13.13
CA ASN A 356 -2.95 32.47 12.90
C ASN A 356 -1.57 31.96 13.35
N MET A 357 -1.31 30.66 13.16
CA MET A 357 -0.09 29.98 13.56
C MET A 357 0.88 29.87 12.37
N LYS A 358 2.09 30.40 12.54
CA LYS A 358 3.14 30.36 11.51
C LYS A 358 4.21 29.34 11.88
N VAL A 359 3.93 28.08 11.59
CA VAL A 359 4.89 26.98 11.76
C VAL A 359 5.35 26.42 10.41
N PRO A 360 6.63 26.02 10.29
CA PRO A 360 7.11 25.32 9.10
C PRO A 360 6.66 23.86 9.13
N ILE A 361 6.35 23.32 7.95
CA ILE A 361 6.04 21.91 7.72
C ILE A 361 7.18 21.31 6.91
N PHE A 362 7.70 20.17 7.35
CA PHE A 362 8.80 19.47 6.70
C PHE A 362 8.34 18.11 6.19
N MET A 363 8.48 17.86 4.89
CA MET A 363 8.30 16.54 4.29
C MET A 363 9.67 15.95 3.98
N ILE A 364 9.99 14.83 4.62
CA ILE A 364 11.32 14.21 4.54
C ILE A 364 11.22 12.89 3.80
N SER A 365 11.71 12.86 2.56
CA SER A 365 11.73 11.68 1.70
C SER A 365 12.59 11.96 0.47
N GLY A 366 13.50 11.04 0.12
CA GLY A 366 14.29 11.12 -1.12
C GLY A 366 13.45 11.21 -2.40
N ALA A 367 12.17 10.85 -2.31
CA ALA A 367 11.19 10.92 -3.39
C ALA A 367 10.18 12.08 -3.26
N ALA A 368 10.28 12.93 -2.23
CA ALA A 368 9.26 13.95 -1.88
C ALA A 368 8.88 14.85 -3.07
N GLU A 369 9.87 15.46 -3.74
CA GLU A 369 9.64 16.36 -4.88
C GLU A 369 8.89 15.67 -6.02
N LYS A 370 9.31 14.44 -6.35
CA LYS A 370 8.69 13.65 -7.43
C LYS A 370 7.27 13.26 -7.07
N ILE A 371 7.05 12.78 -5.84
CA ILE A 371 5.74 12.35 -5.33
C ILE A 371 4.74 13.50 -5.36
N ILE A 372 5.12 14.67 -4.83
CA ILE A 372 4.27 15.86 -4.81
C ILE A 372 3.94 16.33 -6.23
N SER A 373 4.89 16.28 -7.16
CA SER A 373 4.65 16.69 -8.55
C SER A 373 3.61 15.85 -9.30
N PHE A 374 3.41 14.57 -8.93
CA PHE A 374 2.45 13.70 -9.62
C PHE A 374 1.00 14.14 -9.44
N THR A 375 0.67 14.69 -8.28
CA THR A 375 -0.72 15.02 -7.92
C THR A 375 -1.32 16.08 -8.84
N ASN A 376 -0.49 16.94 -9.42
CA ASN A 376 -0.90 17.96 -10.37
C ASN A 376 -0.82 17.49 -11.83
N ALA A 377 -0.22 16.33 -12.09
CA ALA A 377 0.10 15.86 -13.44
C ALA A 377 -0.91 14.85 -13.99
N VAL A 378 -1.74 14.23 -13.14
CA VAL A 378 -2.57 13.08 -13.53
C VAL A 378 -3.98 13.18 -12.90
N PRO A 379 -4.78 14.17 -13.29
CA PRO A 379 -6.07 14.46 -12.66
C PRO A 379 -7.13 13.37 -12.83
N GLU A 380 -7.03 12.55 -13.87
CA GLU A 380 -7.96 11.45 -14.15
C GLU A 380 -7.94 10.33 -13.09
N TRP A 381 -6.97 10.36 -12.18
CA TRP A 381 -6.85 9.43 -11.04
C TRP A 381 -7.47 9.97 -9.76
N LEU A 382 -7.99 11.20 -9.78
CA LEU A 382 -8.59 11.88 -8.62
C LEU A 382 -10.11 11.72 -8.57
N CYS A 383 -10.71 11.99 -7.41
CA CYS A 383 -12.17 12.01 -7.27
C CYS A 383 -12.81 13.12 -8.12
N LYS A 384 -14.09 12.97 -8.48
CA LYS A 384 -14.82 13.92 -9.34
C LYS A 384 -14.78 15.37 -8.82
N PRO A 385 -14.98 15.65 -7.51
CA PRO A 385 -14.89 17.03 -7.01
C PRO A 385 -13.53 17.68 -7.29
N ARG A 386 -12.43 16.91 -7.20
CA ARG A 386 -11.08 17.42 -7.53
C ARG A 386 -10.88 17.57 -9.04
N GLN A 387 -11.44 16.67 -9.86
CA GLN A 387 -11.41 16.84 -11.31
C GLN A 387 -12.15 18.11 -11.76
N GLU A 388 -13.29 18.42 -11.14
CA GLU A 388 -14.08 19.62 -11.44
C GLU A 388 -13.32 20.92 -11.11
N LYS A 389 -12.48 20.92 -10.05
CA LYS A 389 -11.60 22.05 -9.71
C LYS A 389 -10.60 22.43 -10.82
N LEU A 390 -10.28 21.52 -11.75
CA LEU A 390 -9.42 21.87 -12.91
C LEU A 390 -10.16 22.65 -13.98
N PHE A 391 -11.47 22.45 -14.07
CA PHE A 391 -12.30 23.06 -15.10
C PHE A 391 -12.96 24.37 -14.62
N SER A 392 -12.99 24.62 -13.30
CA SER A 392 -13.23 25.95 -12.78
C SER A 392 -12.11 26.89 -13.24
N ARG A 393 -12.47 28.05 -13.78
CA ARG A 393 -11.54 29.04 -14.38
C ARG A 393 -10.61 29.72 -13.37
N GLU A 394 -10.67 29.32 -12.12
CA GLU A 394 -9.79 29.79 -11.07
C GLU A 394 -8.62 28.80 -11.04
N GLU A 395 -7.38 29.31 -11.06
CA GLU A 395 -6.14 28.52 -10.96
C GLU A 395 -6.00 27.89 -9.55
N GLU A 396 -7.06 27.23 -9.08
CA GLU A 396 -7.09 26.58 -7.78
C GLU A 396 -6.21 25.35 -7.83
N ALA A 397 -5.32 25.24 -6.85
CA ALA A 397 -4.55 24.03 -6.66
C ALA A 397 -5.48 22.86 -6.37
N LEU A 398 -5.20 21.70 -6.98
CA LEU A 398 -5.96 20.48 -6.72
C LEU A 398 -5.91 20.02 -5.26
N PHE A 399 -4.86 20.42 -4.56
CA PHE A 399 -4.59 20.13 -3.15
C PHE A 399 -3.86 21.31 -2.50
N GLY A 400 -4.12 21.57 -1.22
CA GLY A 400 -3.53 22.70 -0.48
C GLY A 400 -2.00 22.72 -0.36
N HIS A 401 -1.32 21.59 -0.58
CA HIS A 401 0.15 21.53 -0.52
C HIS A 401 0.84 22.45 -1.54
N VAL A 402 0.20 22.76 -2.67
CA VAL A 402 0.75 23.65 -3.71
C VAL A 402 0.89 25.08 -3.17
N GLU A 403 -0.12 25.55 -2.44
CA GLU A 403 -0.10 26.86 -1.80
C GLU A 403 0.92 26.90 -0.67
N LEU A 404 0.98 25.85 0.15
CA LEU A 404 1.99 25.73 1.20
C LEU A 404 3.43 25.82 0.65
N LEU A 405 3.70 25.25 -0.53
CA LEU A 405 4.99 25.39 -1.21
C LEU A 405 5.23 26.83 -1.69
N LYS A 406 4.22 27.45 -2.35
CA LYS A 406 4.31 28.83 -2.84
C LYS A 406 4.55 29.84 -1.71
N GLU A 407 3.93 29.63 -0.55
CA GLU A 407 4.06 30.47 0.64
C GLU A 407 5.36 30.22 1.42
N GLY A 408 6.16 29.21 1.07
CA GLY A 408 7.35 28.83 1.83
C GLY A 408 7.01 28.29 3.22
N ARG A 409 5.89 27.58 3.35
CA ARG A 409 5.44 26.93 4.60
C ARG A 409 5.67 25.43 4.59
N LEU A 410 5.67 24.79 3.42
CA LEU A 410 6.07 23.41 3.22
C LEU A 410 7.48 23.35 2.63
N PHE A 411 8.37 22.60 3.27
CA PHE A 411 9.74 22.38 2.84
C PHE A 411 9.98 20.90 2.57
N LEU A 412 10.57 20.60 1.42
CA LEU A 412 10.86 19.23 0.99
C LEU A 412 12.36 18.96 1.23
N PHE A 413 12.68 17.88 1.92
CA PHE A 413 14.06 17.46 2.16
C PHE A 413 14.24 15.97 1.82
N PRO A 414 15.35 15.57 1.18
CA PRO A 414 15.57 14.16 0.85
C PRO A 414 15.92 13.31 2.08
N HIS A 415 16.66 13.88 3.05
CA HIS A 415 17.13 13.18 4.25
C HIS A 415 17.03 14.04 5.51
N LEU A 416 17.04 13.38 6.67
CA LEU A 416 17.12 14.03 8.00
C LEU A 416 18.43 14.80 8.25
N TYR A 417 19.47 14.52 7.47
CA TYR A 417 20.78 15.20 7.55
C TYR A 417 21.01 16.17 6.38
N SER A 418 19.94 16.58 5.70
CA SER A 418 20.02 17.54 4.60
C SER A 418 20.44 18.92 5.11
N LYS A 419 21.30 19.62 4.36
CA LYS A 419 21.69 20.99 4.70
C LYS A 419 20.46 21.90 4.69
N GLY A 420 20.30 22.71 5.74
CA GLY A 420 19.17 23.64 5.88
C GLY A 420 17.94 23.04 6.58
N LEU A 421 17.98 21.75 6.96
CA LEU A 421 17.04 21.18 7.90
C LEU A 421 17.57 21.42 9.33
N LEU A 422 16.95 22.39 10.02
CA LEU A 422 17.27 22.92 11.36
C LEU A 422 18.62 23.67 11.46
#